data_AF-A0A7W1GGK5-F1
#
_entry.id   AF-A0A7W1GGK5-F1
#
_cell.length_a   1.000
_cell.length_b   1.000
_cell.length_c   1.000
_cell.angle_alpha   90.00
_cell.angle_beta   90.00
_cell.angle_gamma   90.00
#
_symmetry.space_group_name_H-M   'P 1'
#
loop_
_entity.id
_entity.type
_entity.pdbx_description
1 polymer ?
#
loop_
_entity_poly.entity_id
_entity_poly.type
_entity_poly.pdbx_seq_one_letter_code
_entity_poly.pdbx_strand_id
1 'polypeptide(L)'
;MCTCLSLLLSAHATAGNDFVSAPPITPKPNAPPVPSPLIGLPKSVKAMPAVSRAYTDAIKILEEDSECSRFFGGTEVATGVLNKMTARLTVASLSSPMVGIRMQGDIGHVSNFRTGHSYRLFEKVVVNSYGPFASISDRRRAFVGSYPASSRRGRVLMLLHELAHLMKGPNGEWLIPDDGGGRNPMLSLRNTETIERVCRGRMKFI
;
A
#
# COMPACT_ATOMS: atom_id res chain seq x y z
N MET A 1 16.19 1.74 -0.12
CA MET A 1 15.38 2.60 -1.02
C MET A 1 14.24 1.72 -1.50
N CYS A 2 13.01 2.05 -1.13
CA CYS A 2 11.82 1.27 -1.47
C CYS A 2 11.14 1.86 -2.69
N THR A 3 10.79 1.00 -3.64
CA THR A 3 10.14 1.38 -4.89
C THR A 3 9.24 0.24 -5.33
N CYS A 4 7.93 0.46 -5.35
CA CYS A 4 7.04 -0.42 -6.08
C CYS A 4 7.34 -0.34 -7.58
N LEU A 5 8.02 -1.37 -8.11
CA LEU A 5 8.17 -1.57 -9.54
C LEU A 5 6.93 -2.28 -10.07
N SER A 6 6.36 -1.76 -11.15
CA SER A 6 5.47 -2.57 -11.98
C SER A 6 6.30 -3.38 -12.96
N LEU A 7 5.90 -4.62 -13.18
CA LEU A 7 6.57 -5.50 -14.14
C LEU A 7 5.67 -5.77 -15.34
N LEU A 8 6.32 -6.00 -16.47
CA LEU A 8 5.70 -6.47 -17.70
C LEU A 8 5.72 -8.00 -17.64
N LEU A 9 4.63 -8.63 -17.23
CA LEU A 9 4.48 -10.09 -17.29
C LEU A 9 3.31 -10.47 -18.20
N SER A 10 3.54 -11.50 -19.02
CA SER A 10 2.49 -12.27 -19.70
C SER A 10 1.88 -13.25 -18.70
N ALA A 11 0.58 -13.15 -18.48
CA ALA A 11 -0.15 -13.96 -17.51
C ALA A 11 -0.22 -15.43 -17.94
N HIS A 12 0.08 -16.35 -17.02
CA HIS A 12 -0.55 -17.66 -16.92
C HIS A 12 -0.97 -17.82 -15.47
N ALA A 13 -2.27 -18.06 -15.23
CA ALA A 13 -2.81 -18.27 -13.90
C ALA A 13 -3.67 -19.53 -13.91
N THR A 14 -3.33 -20.49 -13.05
CA THR A 14 -4.25 -21.49 -12.53
C THR A 14 -4.34 -21.27 -11.02
N ALA A 15 -5.56 -21.14 -10.51
CA ALA A 15 -5.83 -20.94 -9.10
C ALA A 15 -6.83 -22.00 -8.63
N GLY A 16 -6.41 -22.84 -7.69
CA GLY A 16 -7.30 -23.53 -6.78
C GLY A 16 -6.95 -23.06 -5.37
N ASN A 17 -7.95 -22.70 -4.57
CA ASN A 17 -7.82 -22.70 -3.11
C ASN A 17 -9.20 -22.62 -2.45
N ASP A 18 -9.46 -23.62 -1.62
CA ASP A 18 -10.60 -23.71 -0.72
C ASP A 18 -10.42 -22.71 0.43
N PHE A 19 -11.42 -21.83 0.59
CA PHE A 19 -11.44 -20.79 1.62
C PHE A 19 -12.26 -21.30 2.80
N VAL A 20 -11.62 -21.57 3.94
CA VAL A 20 -12.31 -21.83 5.20
C VAL A 20 -12.76 -20.47 5.77
N SER A 21 -14.08 -20.23 5.80
CA SER A 21 -14.66 -19.04 6.43
C SER A 21 -14.36 -19.04 7.93
N ALA A 22 -13.65 -18.02 8.40
CA ALA A 22 -13.53 -17.74 9.82
C ALA A 22 -14.89 -17.26 10.39
N PRO A 23 -15.24 -17.59 11.65
CA PRO A 23 -16.48 -17.16 12.27
C PRO A 23 -16.54 -15.64 12.47
N PRO A 24 -17.74 -15.04 12.49
CA PRO A 24 -17.92 -13.61 12.73
C PRO A 24 -17.53 -13.28 14.17
N ILE A 25 -16.61 -12.31 14.33
CA ILE A 25 -16.14 -11.86 15.64
C ILE A 25 -16.94 -10.62 16.03
N THR A 26 -17.51 -10.62 17.23
CA THR A 26 -18.19 -9.45 17.80
C THR A 26 -17.16 -8.37 18.18
N PRO A 27 -17.40 -7.09 17.84
CA PRO A 27 -16.46 -6.02 18.14
C PRO A 27 -16.28 -5.85 19.65
N LYS A 28 -15.02 -5.76 20.09
CA LYS A 28 -14.66 -5.59 21.49
C LYS A 28 -15.17 -4.21 21.98
N PRO A 29 -15.97 -4.12 23.06
CA PRO A 29 -16.68 -2.89 23.45
C PRO A 29 -15.84 -1.64 23.75
N ASN A 30 -14.50 -1.74 23.78
CA ASN A 30 -13.58 -0.65 24.13
C ASN A 30 -12.47 -0.44 23.09
N ALA A 31 -12.72 -0.76 21.81
CA ALA A 31 -11.76 -0.47 20.76
C ALA A 31 -11.56 1.06 20.64
N PRO A 32 -10.31 1.56 20.58
CA PRO A 32 -10.05 2.97 20.36
C PRO A 32 -10.70 3.47 19.06
N PRO A 33 -11.08 4.76 18.98
CA PRO A 33 -11.66 5.30 17.77
C PRO A 33 -10.65 5.23 16.62
N VAL A 34 -11.12 4.73 15.47
CA VAL A 34 -10.34 4.71 14.23
C VAL A 34 -10.00 6.16 13.84
N PRO A 35 -8.73 6.46 13.53
CA PRO A 35 -8.33 7.78 13.06
C PRO A 35 -9.17 8.19 11.85
N SER A 36 -9.76 9.38 11.91
CA SER A 36 -10.49 9.90 10.76
C SER A 36 -9.55 10.04 9.56
N PRO A 37 -10.07 9.89 8.33
CA PRO A 37 -9.32 10.19 7.12
C PRO A 37 -8.73 11.61 7.16
N LEU A 38 -7.60 11.82 6.48
CA LEU A 38 -6.96 13.12 6.41
C LEU A 38 -7.92 14.18 5.87
N ILE A 39 -8.20 15.19 6.71
CA ILE A 39 -8.91 16.39 6.30
C ILE A 39 -7.94 17.26 5.51
N GLY A 40 -8.00 17.13 4.18
CA GLY A 40 -7.23 17.97 3.26
C GLY A 40 -5.90 17.36 2.83
N LEU A 41 -5.96 16.43 1.88
CA LEU A 41 -4.80 15.90 1.17
C LEU A 41 -3.84 16.99 0.64
N PRO A 42 -2.52 16.70 0.51
CA PRO A 42 -1.56 17.62 -0.08
C PRO A 42 -2.04 18.17 -1.44
N LYS A 43 -1.71 19.43 -1.76
CA LYS A 43 -2.17 20.08 -3.02
C LYS A 43 -1.80 19.28 -4.27
N SER A 44 -0.59 18.71 -4.32
CA SER A 44 -0.13 17.86 -5.41
C SER A 44 -0.93 16.55 -5.55
N VAL A 45 -1.32 15.95 -4.42
CA VAL A 45 -2.19 14.76 -4.39
C VAL A 45 -3.60 15.09 -4.84
N LYS A 46 -4.16 16.23 -4.38
CA LYS A 46 -5.48 16.71 -4.82
C LYS A 46 -5.53 16.99 -6.32
N ALA A 47 -4.43 17.50 -6.89
CA ALA A 47 -4.31 17.77 -8.32
C ALA A 47 -4.28 16.48 -9.17
N MET A 48 -4.12 15.31 -8.57
CA MET A 48 -4.11 14.02 -9.26
C MET A 48 -5.26 13.11 -8.75
N PRO A 49 -6.44 13.13 -9.39
CA PRO A 49 -7.63 12.41 -8.93
C PRO A 49 -7.42 10.90 -8.71
N ALA A 50 -6.52 10.28 -9.48
CA ALA A 50 -6.17 8.87 -9.32
C ALA A 50 -5.54 8.56 -7.96
N VAL A 51 -4.66 9.44 -7.44
CA VAL A 51 -4.02 9.28 -6.12
C VAL A 51 -5.05 9.48 -5.03
N SER A 52 -5.84 10.57 -5.12
CA SER A 52 -6.88 10.86 -4.14
C SER A 52 -7.90 9.72 -4.03
N ARG A 53 -8.32 9.15 -5.16
CA ARG A 53 -9.24 8.01 -5.19
C ARG A 53 -8.61 6.74 -4.59
N ALA A 54 -7.37 6.41 -4.98
CA ALA A 54 -6.67 5.26 -4.42
C ALA A 54 -6.46 5.37 -2.91
N TYR A 55 -6.18 6.57 -2.40
CA TYR A 55 -6.12 6.84 -0.96
C TYR A 55 -7.47 6.56 -0.28
N THR A 56 -8.56 7.12 -0.79
CA THR A 56 -9.91 6.88 -0.25
C THR A 56 -10.27 5.40 -0.26
N ASP A 57 -9.89 4.67 -1.30
CA ASP A 57 -10.15 3.24 -1.41
C ASP A 57 -9.31 2.42 -0.42
N ALA A 58 -8.03 2.76 -0.26
CA ALA A 58 -7.16 2.14 0.73
C ALA A 58 -7.67 2.38 2.16
N ILE A 59 -8.13 3.61 2.46
CA ILE A 59 -8.78 3.92 3.73
C ILE A 59 -9.99 3.03 3.98
N LYS A 60 -10.92 2.92 3.02
CA LYS A 60 -12.10 2.04 3.16
C LYS A 60 -11.72 0.58 3.41
N ILE A 61 -10.66 0.08 2.79
CA ILE A 61 -10.17 -1.28 3.02
C ILE A 61 -9.62 -1.45 4.44
N LEU A 62 -8.89 -0.44 4.94
CA LEU A 62 -8.21 -0.49 6.23
C LEU A 62 -9.11 -0.11 7.42
N GLU A 63 -10.19 0.63 7.19
CA GLU A 63 -11.17 1.06 8.21
C GLU A 63 -12.04 -0.08 8.74
N GLU A 64 -12.15 -1.18 8.00
CA GLU A 64 -12.87 -2.36 8.45
C GLU A 64 -11.94 -3.35 9.16
N ASP A 65 -12.42 -3.95 10.25
CA ASP A 65 -11.71 -5.06 10.90
C ASP A 65 -11.72 -6.29 9.98
N SER A 66 -10.58 -6.56 9.34
CA SER A 66 -10.42 -7.56 8.30
C SER A 66 -9.01 -8.14 8.34
N GLU A 67 -8.77 -9.24 7.62
CA GLU A 67 -7.41 -9.81 7.50
C GLU A 67 -6.40 -8.79 6.98
N CYS A 68 -6.82 -7.91 6.06
CA CYS A 68 -5.98 -6.84 5.53
C CYS A 68 -5.59 -5.83 6.61
N SER A 69 -6.56 -5.25 7.33
CA SER A 69 -6.24 -4.28 8.38
C SER A 69 -5.44 -4.91 9.54
N ARG A 70 -5.73 -6.16 9.92
CA ARG A 70 -4.97 -6.91 10.94
C ARG A 70 -3.52 -7.18 10.53
N PHE A 71 -3.27 -7.47 9.25
CA PHE A 71 -1.90 -7.58 8.74
C PHE A 71 -1.10 -6.29 8.95
N PHE A 72 -1.76 -5.13 8.83
CA PHE A 72 -1.20 -3.82 9.15
C PHE A 72 -1.37 -3.42 10.62
N GLY A 73 -1.45 -4.38 11.56
CA GLY A 73 -1.54 -4.08 13.00
C GLY A 73 -2.89 -3.56 13.47
N GLY A 74 -3.95 -3.79 12.69
CA GLY A 74 -5.33 -3.40 12.99
C GLY A 74 -5.72 -2.03 12.42
N THR A 75 -7.02 -1.78 12.43
CA THR A 75 -7.67 -0.61 11.81
C THR A 75 -7.06 0.73 12.25
N GLU A 76 -6.88 0.95 13.55
CA GLU A 76 -6.35 2.22 14.09
C GLU A 76 -4.92 2.49 13.58
N VAL A 77 -4.06 1.47 13.63
CA VAL A 77 -2.65 1.62 13.29
C VAL A 77 -2.48 1.79 11.78
N ALA A 78 -3.15 0.94 10.99
CA ALA A 78 -3.05 0.94 9.53
C ALA A 78 -3.48 2.27 8.92
N THR A 79 -4.66 2.77 9.31
CA THR A 79 -5.19 4.06 8.83
C THR A 79 -4.33 5.23 9.30
N GLY A 80 -3.87 5.20 10.56
CA GLY A 80 -2.98 6.22 11.11
C GLY A 80 -1.64 6.34 10.37
N VAL A 81 -1.01 5.21 10.03
CA VAL A 81 0.25 5.19 9.27
C VAL A 81 0.01 5.58 7.80
N LEU A 82 -1.07 5.10 7.17
CA LEU A 82 -1.45 5.51 5.81
C LEU A 82 -1.65 7.02 5.72
N ASN A 83 -2.31 7.63 6.71
CA ASN A 83 -2.47 9.08 6.79
C ASN A 83 -1.11 9.79 6.89
N LYS A 84 -0.21 9.33 7.77
CA LYS A 84 1.13 9.92 7.91
C LYS A 84 2.00 9.78 6.66
N MET A 85 1.89 8.65 5.94
CA MET A 85 2.54 8.45 4.65
C MET A 85 1.96 9.41 3.60
N THR A 86 0.63 9.49 3.52
CA THR A 86 -0.10 10.31 2.55
C THR A 86 0.18 11.79 2.72
N ALA A 87 0.36 12.26 3.95
CA ALA A 87 0.75 13.64 4.23
C ALA A 87 2.14 14.01 3.64
N ARG A 88 2.98 13.01 3.32
CA ARG A 88 4.30 13.18 2.69
C ARG A 88 4.31 12.87 1.19
N LEU A 89 3.14 12.52 0.63
CA LEU A 89 3.03 12.24 -0.79
C LEU A 89 3.20 13.52 -1.61
N THR A 90 4.06 13.42 -2.60
CA THR A 90 4.21 14.39 -3.67
C THR A 90 4.03 13.69 -5.01
N VAL A 91 3.63 14.45 -6.02
CA VAL A 91 3.51 13.96 -7.40
C VAL A 91 4.63 14.63 -8.19
N ALA A 92 5.48 13.83 -8.81
CA ALA A 92 6.59 14.32 -9.64
C ALA A 92 6.98 13.29 -10.70
N SER A 93 7.72 13.74 -11.71
CA SER A 93 8.32 12.82 -12.69
C SER A 93 9.55 12.12 -12.08
N LEU A 94 9.63 10.80 -12.23
CA LEU A 94 10.84 10.03 -11.89
C LEU A 94 11.53 9.54 -13.17
N SER A 95 12.86 9.40 -13.10
CA SER A 95 13.68 8.96 -14.24
C SER A 95 13.35 7.55 -14.75
N SER A 96 12.85 6.66 -13.88
CA SER A 96 12.47 5.30 -14.27
C SER A 96 10.96 5.22 -14.52
N PRO A 97 10.51 4.85 -15.74
CA PRO A 97 9.09 4.72 -16.06
C PRO A 97 8.43 3.49 -15.43
N MET A 98 9.22 2.59 -14.82
CA MET A 98 8.72 1.36 -14.19
C MET A 98 8.40 1.55 -12.70
N VAL A 99 8.85 2.67 -12.11
CA VAL A 99 8.59 2.99 -10.70
C VAL A 99 7.25 3.68 -10.60
N GLY A 100 6.36 3.11 -9.79
CA GLY A 100 5.07 3.69 -9.48
C GLY A 100 5.12 4.70 -8.35
N ILE A 101 5.63 4.26 -7.21
CA ILE A 101 5.85 5.08 -6.02
C ILE A 101 7.27 4.84 -5.53
N ARG A 102 7.88 5.88 -4.96
CA ARG A 102 9.24 5.86 -4.43
C ARG A 102 9.26 6.49 -3.06
N MET A 103 9.84 5.81 -2.08
CA MET A 103 10.14 6.36 -0.76
C MET A 103 11.63 6.66 -0.64
N GLN A 104 11.99 7.87 -0.21
CA GLN A 104 13.37 8.34 -0.17
C GLN A 104 13.62 9.40 0.91
N GLY A 105 14.90 9.66 1.16
CA GLY A 105 15.37 10.60 2.18
C GLY A 105 15.56 9.92 3.54
N ASP A 106 15.72 10.73 4.57
CA ASP A 106 15.96 10.25 5.94
C ASP A 106 14.80 9.41 6.46
N ILE A 107 15.13 8.42 7.28
CA ILE A 107 14.16 7.50 7.89
C ILE A 107 13.95 7.89 9.35
N GLY A 108 12.75 8.41 9.65
CA GLY A 108 12.30 8.64 11.02
C GLY A 108 11.63 7.40 11.58
N HIS A 109 12.07 6.94 12.76
CA HIS A 109 11.41 5.88 13.51
C HIS A 109 10.40 6.48 14.49
N VAL A 110 9.17 5.97 14.47
CA VAL A 110 8.10 6.43 15.35
C VAL A 110 7.61 5.26 16.19
N SER A 111 7.63 5.44 17.52
CA SER A 111 7.00 4.53 18.47
C SER A 111 5.68 5.14 18.94
N ASN A 112 4.59 4.39 18.84
CA ASN A 112 3.29 4.78 19.38
C ASN A 112 3.05 4.02 20.69
N PHE A 113 3.31 4.67 21.82
CA PHE A 113 3.11 4.07 23.15
C PHE A 113 1.65 3.66 23.43
N ARG A 114 0.67 4.32 22.81
CA ARG A 114 -0.75 3.99 22.98
C ARG A 114 -1.08 2.63 22.36
N THR A 115 -0.55 2.36 21.17
CA THR A 115 -0.87 1.13 20.43
C THR A 115 0.22 0.06 20.59
N GLY A 116 1.39 0.40 21.12
CA GLY A 116 2.55 -0.49 21.20
C GLY A 116 3.24 -0.72 19.85
N HIS A 117 2.78 -0.10 18.77
CA HIS A 117 3.33 -0.30 17.43
C HIS A 117 4.44 0.70 17.12
N SER A 118 5.47 0.19 16.44
CA SER A 118 6.53 1.01 15.85
C SER A 118 6.45 0.96 14.33
N TYR A 119 6.68 2.10 13.68
CA TYR A 119 6.74 2.23 12.23
C TYR A 119 7.87 3.17 11.83
N ARG A 120 8.27 3.12 10.56
CA ARG A 120 9.18 4.08 9.96
C ARG A 120 8.43 5.03 9.04
N LEU A 121 8.97 6.22 8.84
CA LEU A 121 8.50 7.17 7.85
C LEU A 121 9.72 7.68 7.09
N PHE A 122 9.62 7.68 5.77
CA PHE A 122 10.60 8.33 4.92
C PHE A 122 10.31 9.82 4.85
N GLU A 123 11.35 10.65 4.70
CA GLU A 123 11.22 12.09 4.50
C GLU A 123 10.24 12.42 3.36
N LYS A 124 10.32 11.69 2.24
CA LYS A 124 9.53 11.94 1.03
C LYS A 124 8.95 10.65 0.46
N VAL A 125 7.71 10.73 -0.02
CA VAL A 125 7.06 9.71 -0.84
C VAL A 125 6.63 10.34 -2.16
N VAL A 126 7.12 9.80 -3.28
CA VAL A 126 6.92 10.38 -4.61
C VAL A 126 6.11 9.42 -5.46
N VAL A 127 4.91 9.85 -5.88
CA VAL A 127 4.14 9.19 -6.93
C VAL A 127 4.69 9.63 -8.28
N ASN A 128 5.07 8.68 -9.12
CA ASN A 128 5.59 8.96 -10.45
C ASN A 128 4.46 9.39 -11.39
N SER A 129 4.44 10.66 -11.79
CA SER A 129 3.43 11.23 -12.68
C SER A 129 3.47 10.66 -14.11
N TYR A 130 4.56 10.01 -14.49
CA TYR A 130 4.73 9.32 -15.77
C TYR A 130 4.88 7.80 -15.62
N GLY A 131 4.73 7.29 -14.40
CA GLY A 131 4.88 5.88 -14.09
C GLY A 131 3.56 5.10 -14.14
N PRO A 132 3.60 3.82 -13.72
CA PRO A 132 2.45 2.91 -13.79
C PRO A 132 1.26 3.34 -12.93
N PHE A 133 1.49 4.17 -11.91
CA PHE A 133 0.43 4.75 -11.10
C PHE A 133 -0.45 5.72 -11.91
N ALA A 134 0.19 6.56 -12.73
CA ALA A 134 -0.42 7.65 -13.47
C ALA A 134 -0.90 7.23 -14.87
N SER A 135 -0.10 6.43 -15.57
CA SER A 135 -0.29 6.20 -17.00
C SER A 135 -1.53 5.34 -17.30
N ILE A 136 -2.39 5.87 -18.16
CA ILE A 136 -3.48 5.15 -18.85
C ILE A 136 -3.04 4.81 -20.29
N SER A 137 -1.98 5.45 -20.80
CA SER A 137 -1.54 5.27 -22.17
C SER A 137 -0.72 4.00 -22.34
N ASP A 138 -0.94 3.39 -23.50
CA ASP A 138 -0.63 2.06 -24.06
C ASP A 138 0.81 1.52 -23.93
N ARG A 139 1.62 2.03 -23.00
CA ARG A 139 2.99 1.59 -22.73
C ARG A 139 2.98 0.31 -21.92
N ARG A 140 2.49 -0.77 -22.56
CA ARG A 140 2.51 -2.16 -22.14
C ARG A 140 1.74 -2.42 -20.84
N ARG A 141 1.14 -3.60 -20.74
CA ARG A 141 0.32 -4.03 -19.60
C ARG A 141 1.19 -4.14 -18.35
N ALA A 142 1.48 -3.03 -17.68
CA ALA A 142 2.18 -3.02 -16.41
C ALA A 142 1.23 -3.58 -15.36
N PHE A 143 1.66 -4.60 -14.64
CA PHE A 143 0.90 -5.19 -13.55
C PHE A 143 1.57 -4.90 -12.21
N VAL A 144 0.72 -4.79 -11.19
CA VAL A 144 1.09 -4.79 -9.79
C VAL A 144 0.36 -5.99 -9.20
N GLY A 145 1.12 -7.05 -8.93
CA GLY A 145 0.53 -8.36 -8.65
C GLY A 145 -0.33 -8.84 -9.83
N SER A 146 -1.57 -9.23 -9.56
CA SER A 146 -2.53 -9.67 -10.58
C SER A 146 -3.32 -8.53 -11.25
N TYR A 147 -3.15 -7.28 -10.82
CA TYR A 147 -3.96 -6.16 -11.29
C TYR A 147 -3.19 -5.27 -12.27
N PRO A 148 -3.84 -4.75 -13.34
CA PRO A 148 -3.24 -3.69 -14.14
C PRO A 148 -2.90 -2.50 -13.23
N ALA A 149 -1.69 -1.97 -13.34
CA ALA A 149 -1.18 -0.91 -12.46
C ALA A 149 -2.08 0.34 -12.46
N SER A 150 -2.64 0.66 -13.63
CA SER A 150 -3.55 1.80 -13.82
C SER A 150 -4.99 1.54 -13.38
N SER A 151 -5.34 0.30 -13.00
CA SER A 151 -6.67 -0.01 -12.47
C SER A 151 -6.83 0.53 -11.05
N ARG A 152 -8.09 0.66 -10.60
CA ARG A 152 -8.42 1.05 -9.22
C ARG A 152 -7.74 0.15 -8.19
N ARG A 153 -7.80 -1.17 -8.40
CA ARG A 153 -7.16 -2.18 -7.54
C ARG A 153 -5.64 -2.14 -7.58
N GLY A 154 -5.06 -1.96 -8.77
CA GLY A 154 -3.60 -1.83 -8.93
C GLY A 154 -3.05 -0.65 -8.13
N ARG A 155 -3.65 0.54 -8.27
CA ARG A 155 -3.22 1.74 -7.53
C ARG A 155 -3.35 1.60 -6.01
N VAL A 156 -4.41 0.93 -5.54
CA VAL A 156 -4.59 0.63 -4.12
C VAL A 156 -3.53 -0.35 -3.64
N LEU A 157 -3.27 -1.41 -4.39
CA LEU A 157 -2.22 -2.38 -4.06
C LEU A 157 -0.84 -1.71 -4.03
N MET A 158 -0.56 -0.73 -4.89
CA MET A 158 0.66 0.08 -4.81
C MET A 158 0.74 0.88 -3.51
N LEU A 159 -0.34 1.52 -3.07
CA LEU A 159 -0.34 2.25 -1.78
C LEU A 159 -0.16 1.31 -0.59
N LEU A 160 -0.80 0.15 -0.61
CA LEU A 160 -0.66 -0.85 0.45
C LEU A 160 0.73 -1.50 0.45
N HIS A 161 1.35 -1.64 -0.73
CA HIS A 161 2.76 -2.00 -0.88
C HIS A 161 3.68 -1.03 -0.15
N GLU A 162 3.54 0.26 -0.42
CA GLU A 162 4.36 1.26 0.27
C GLU A 162 4.05 1.32 1.77
N LEU A 163 2.79 1.15 2.18
CA LEU A 163 2.42 1.06 3.59
C LEU A 163 3.12 -0.10 4.31
N ALA A 164 3.24 -1.27 3.67
CA ALA A 164 3.84 -2.45 4.29
C ALA A 164 5.32 -2.25 4.59
N HIS A 165 6.05 -1.51 3.75
CA HIS A 165 7.43 -1.11 4.06
C HIS A 165 7.55 -0.30 5.33
N LEU A 166 6.51 0.44 5.73
CA LEU A 166 6.56 1.34 6.89
C LEU A 166 6.32 0.63 8.21
N MET A 167 5.72 -0.57 8.21
CA MET A 167 5.13 -1.16 9.40
C MET A 167 5.87 -2.41 9.86
N LYS A 168 5.88 -2.63 11.17
CA LYS A 168 6.38 -3.87 11.78
C LYS A 168 5.24 -4.82 12.12
N GLY A 169 5.48 -6.11 11.93
CA GLY A 169 4.61 -7.18 12.41
C GLY A 169 4.76 -7.44 13.91
N PRO A 170 3.98 -8.39 14.46
CA PRO A 170 4.01 -8.74 15.89
C PRO A 170 5.36 -9.24 16.40
N ASN A 171 6.20 -9.77 15.52
CA ASN A 171 7.56 -10.23 15.82
C ASN A 171 8.60 -9.10 15.83
N GLY A 172 8.19 -7.86 15.55
CA GLY A 172 9.09 -6.69 15.49
C GLY A 172 9.89 -6.56 14.17
N GLU A 173 9.68 -7.46 13.21
CA GLU A 173 10.23 -7.39 11.86
C GLU A 173 9.35 -6.53 10.95
N TRP A 174 9.93 -5.95 9.90
CA TRP A 174 9.15 -5.22 8.88
C TRP A 174 8.22 -6.18 8.14
N LEU A 175 6.99 -5.74 7.83
CA LEU A 175 5.99 -6.58 7.15
C LEU A 175 6.49 -7.08 5.79
N ILE A 176 7.27 -6.24 5.10
CA ILE A 176 8.05 -6.62 3.92
C ILE A 176 9.45 -5.97 3.98
N PRO A 177 10.50 -6.62 3.43
CA PRO A 177 11.81 -6.01 3.26
C PRO A 177 11.78 -4.96 2.14
N ASP A 178 12.79 -4.08 2.09
CA ASP A 178 13.01 -3.17 0.96
C ASP A 178 12.99 -3.92 -0.40
N ASP A 179 12.48 -3.29 -1.46
CA ASP A 179 12.19 -3.94 -2.76
C ASP A 179 13.42 -4.42 -3.57
N GLY A 180 14.63 -4.36 -3.00
CA GLY A 180 15.87 -4.77 -3.67
C GLY A 180 16.34 -3.81 -4.79
N GLY A 181 15.51 -2.84 -5.18
CA GLY A 181 15.76 -1.90 -6.26
C GLY A 181 16.00 -2.61 -7.61
N GLY A 182 16.72 -1.97 -8.53
CA GLY A 182 17.02 -2.54 -9.85
C GLY A 182 17.89 -3.81 -9.83
N ARG A 183 18.47 -4.18 -8.67
CA ARG A 183 19.32 -5.36 -8.52
C ARG A 183 18.53 -6.65 -8.27
N ASN A 184 17.31 -6.55 -7.74
CA ASN A 184 16.46 -7.71 -7.48
C ASN A 184 14.96 -7.37 -7.67
N PRO A 185 14.49 -7.16 -8.91
CA PRO A 185 13.09 -6.84 -9.18
C PRO A 185 12.11 -7.93 -8.71
N MET A 186 12.58 -9.18 -8.56
CA MET A 186 11.76 -10.27 -8.04
C MET A 186 11.37 -10.10 -6.57
N LEU A 187 12.16 -9.35 -5.79
CA LEU A 187 11.82 -9.08 -4.40
C LEU A 187 10.58 -8.17 -4.30
N SER A 188 10.51 -7.12 -5.13
CA SER A 188 9.32 -6.27 -5.25
C SER A 188 8.07 -7.10 -5.59
N LEU A 189 8.18 -8.09 -6.48
CA LEU A 189 7.04 -8.96 -6.81
C LEU A 189 6.56 -9.77 -5.62
N ARG A 190 7.47 -10.46 -4.92
CA ARG A 190 7.12 -11.28 -3.75
C ARG A 190 6.50 -10.45 -2.62
N ASN A 191 7.02 -9.23 -2.44
CA ASN A 191 6.45 -8.25 -1.52
C ASN A 191 5.01 -7.91 -1.90
N THR A 192 4.78 -7.56 -3.18
CA THR A 192 3.44 -7.26 -3.70
C THR A 192 2.50 -8.46 -3.60
N GLU A 193 2.94 -9.67 -3.94
CA GLU A 193 2.16 -10.91 -3.82
C GLU A 193 1.74 -11.20 -2.38
N THR A 194 2.63 -10.94 -1.43
CA THR A 194 2.33 -11.10 0.00
C THR A 194 1.14 -10.24 0.42
N ILE A 195 1.14 -8.98 0.00
CA ILE A 195 0.09 -8.01 0.34
C ILE A 195 -1.19 -8.30 -0.41
N GLU A 196 -1.07 -8.62 -1.70
CA GLU A 196 -2.23 -8.98 -2.51
C GLU A 196 -2.92 -10.22 -1.92
N ARG A 197 -2.19 -11.26 -1.57
CA ARG A 197 -2.75 -12.48 -0.98
C ARG A 197 -3.60 -12.19 0.26
N VAL A 198 -3.15 -11.29 1.13
CA VAL A 198 -3.86 -10.92 2.36
C VAL A 198 -5.05 -9.99 2.05
N CYS A 199 -4.88 -9.02 1.16
CA CYS A 199 -5.87 -7.95 0.96
C CYS A 199 -6.84 -8.19 -0.21
N ARG A 200 -6.63 -9.23 -1.03
CA ARG A 200 -7.43 -9.52 -2.24
C ARG A 200 -8.92 -9.63 -1.94
N GLY A 201 -9.31 -10.20 -0.80
CA GLY A 201 -10.72 -10.31 -0.41
C GLY A 201 -11.42 -8.96 -0.36
N ARG A 202 -10.73 -7.92 0.12
CA ARG A 202 -11.26 -6.56 0.29
C ARG A 202 -11.18 -5.73 -1.00
N MET A 203 -10.17 -5.97 -1.84
CA MET A 203 -9.99 -5.26 -3.11
C MET A 203 -11.07 -5.58 -4.16
N LYS A 204 -11.85 -6.66 -3.99
CA LYS A 204 -12.94 -7.02 -4.92
C LYS A 204 -14.08 -6.00 -4.92
N PHE A 205 -14.27 -5.28 -3.81
CA PHE A 205 -15.40 -4.37 -3.58
C PHE A 205 -15.09 -2.89 -3.89
N ILE A 206 -13.93 -2.64 -4.50
CA ILE A 206 -13.56 -1.38 -5.14
C ILE A 206 -13.49 -1.59 -6.66
#